data_AF-A0A162GF38-F1
#
_entry.id   AF-A0A162GF38-F1
#
_cell.length_a   1.000
_cell.length_b   1.000
_cell.length_c   1.000
_cell.angle_alpha   90.00
_cell.angle_beta   90.00
_cell.angle_gamma   90.00
#
_symmetry.space_group_name_H-M   'P 1'
#
loop_
_entity.id
_entity.type
_entity.pdbx_description
1 polymer ?
#
loop_
_entity_poly.entity_id
_entity_poly.type
_entity_poly.pdbx_seq_one_letter_code
_entity_poly.pdbx_strand_id
1 'polypeptide(L)'
;MMFTVPAADPELAIEAASRAQAEFLRIVGAVVGAERAHLAGAILLTGVHGVASMEASGHLSSEMWSATPDAVIDALVALVAAER
;
A
#
# COMPACT_ATOMS: atom_id res chain seq x y z
N MET A 1 11.32 31.34 -21.52
CA MET A 1 10.16 30.42 -21.59
C MET A 1 9.73 30.13 -20.17
N MET A 2 8.50 30.44 -19.80
CA MET A 2 7.93 30.08 -18.50
C MET A 2 7.19 28.75 -18.68
N PHE A 3 7.73 27.68 -18.10
CA PHE A 3 7.02 26.40 -18.03
C PHE A 3 6.06 26.49 -16.85
N THR A 4 4.77 26.68 -17.12
CA THR A 4 3.73 26.53 -16.09
C THR A 4 3.35 25.08 -16.01
N VAL A 5 3.47 24.49 -14.81
CA VAL A 5 2.93 23.15 -14.53
C VAL A 5 1.44 23.20 -14.84
N PRO A 6 0.90 22.29 -15.69
CA PRO A 6 -0.54 22.23 -15.93
C PRO A 6 -1.25 22.10 -14.59
N ALA A 7 -2.28 22.92 -14.35
CA ALA A 7 -3.12 22.75 -13.18
C ALA A 7 -3.68 21.33 -13.23
N ALA A 8 -3.26 20.48 -12.28
CA ALA A 8 -3.82 19.14 -12.15
C ALA A 8 -5.28 19.30 -11.75
N ASP A 9 -6.18 18.76 -12.57
CA ASP A 9 -7.60 18.71 -12.24
C ASP A 9 -7.80 17.79 -11.02
N PRO A 10 -8.21 18.33 -9.87
CA PRO A 10 -8.41 17.52 -8.67
C PRO A 10 -9.49 16.45 -8.87
N GLU A 11 -10.49 16.71 -9.71
CA GLU A 11 -11.58 15.75 -9.95
C GLU A 11 -11.07 14.51 -10.68
N LEU A 12 -10.24 14.69 -11.71
CA LEU A 12 -9.61 13.57 -12.44
C LEU A 12 -8.71 12.73 -11.52
N ALA A 13 -7.98 13.37 -10.60
CA ALA A 13 -7.13 12.67 -9.64
C ALA A 13 -7.96 11.87 -8.63
N ILE A 14 -9.05 12.44 -8.11
CA ILE A 14 -9.99 11.76 -7.20
C ILE A 14 -10.65 10.57 -7.90
N GLU A 15 -11.08 10.73 -9.14
CA GLU A 15 -11.71 9.65 -9.91
C GLU A 15 -10.72 8.49 -10.15
N ALA A 16 -9.49 8.81 -10.56
CA ALA A 16 -8.44 7.81 -10.76
C ALA A 16 -8.11 7.08 -9.45
N ALA A 17 -7.96 7.80 -8.34
CA ALA A 17 -7.71 7.22 -7.03
C ALA A 17 -8.87 6.31 -6.58
N SER A 18 -10.12 6.72 -6.83
CA SER A 18 -11.31 5.94 -6.50
C SER A 18 -11.35 4.62 -7.27
N ARG A 19 -11.03 4.64 -8.57
CA ARG A 19 -10.95 3.40 -9.38
C ARG A 19 -9.83 2.49 -8.90
N ALA A 20 -8.66 3.04 -8.57
CA ALA A 20 -7.54 2.27 -8.04
C ALA A 20 -7.87 1.63 -6.69
N GLN A 21 -8.52 2.38 -5.78
CA GLN A 21 -8.96 1.87 -4.48
C GLN A 21 -10.01 0.77 -4.64
N ALA A 22 -11.01 0.95 -5.52
CA ALA A 22 -12.03 -0.05 -5.78
C ALA A 22 -11.43 -1.38 -6.27
N GLU A 23 -10.48 -1.29 -7.21
CA GLU A 23 -9.79 -2.47 -7.75
C GLU A 23 -8.91 -3.15 -6.70
N PHE A 24 -8.19 -2.35 -5.89
CA PHE A 24 -7.40 -2.86 -4.77
C PHE A 24 -8.28 -3.65 -3.78
N LEU A 25 -9.40 -3.07 -3.35
CA LEU A 25 -10.33 -3.72 -2.42
C LEU A 25 -10.97 -4.98 -3.04
N ARG A 26 -11.22 -4.99 -4.34
CA ARG A 26 -11.69 -6.18 -5.08
C ARG A 26 -10.67 -7.32 -5.00
N ILE A 27 -9.39 -7.03 -5.20
CA ILE A 27 -8.30 -8.02 -5.10
C ILE A 27 -8.17 -8.54 -3.67
N VAL A 28 -8.12 -7.65 -2.69
CA VAL A 28 -8.02 -8.02 -1.27
C VAL A 28 -9.22 -8.87 -0.83
N GLY A 29 -10.44 -8.45 -1.19
CA GLY A 29 -11.66 -9.17 -0.88
C GLY A 29 -11.74 -10.56 -1.49
N ALA A 30 -11.09 -10.81 -2.63
CA ALA A 30 -10.98 -12.16 -3.20
C ALA A 30 -10.14 -13.11 -2.32
N VAL A 31 -9.27 -12.58 -1.45
CA VAL A 31 -8.41 -13.36 -0.55
C VAL A 31 -9.03 -13.49 0.84
N VAL A 32 -9.49 -12.38 1.43
CA VAL A 32 -9.94 -12.32 2.83
C VAL A 32 -11.47 -12.29 3.01
N GLY A 33 -12.23 -12.25 1.92
CA GLY A 33 -13.68 -12.05 1.94
C GLY A 33 -14.09 -10.57 1.95
N ALA A 34 -15.27 -10.28 1.40
CA ALA A 34 -15.76 -8.90 1.20
C ALA A 34 -15.89 -8.11 2.52
N GLU A 35 -16.39 -8.75 3.58
CA GLU A 35 -16.59 -8.13 4.90
C GLU A 35 -15.28 -7.61 5.52
N ARG A 36 -14.15 -8.27 5.22
CA ARG A 36 -12.84 -7.92 5.77
C ARG A 36 -11.99 -7.07 4.83
N ALA A 37 -12.41 -6.90 3.57
CA ALA A 37 -11.60 -6.28 2.52
C ALA A 37 -11.13 -4.87 2.88
N HIS A 38 -11.99 -4.06 3.50
CA HIS A 38 -11.65 -2.70 3.92
C HIS A 38 -10.60 -2.68 5.04
N LEU A 39 -10.77 -3.52 6.07
CA LEU A 39 -9.83 -3.57 7.19
C LEU A 39 -8.48 -4.12 6.75
N ALA A 40 -8.47 -5.24 6.03
CA ALA A 40 -7.27 -5.83 5.46
C ALA A 40 -6.56 -4.86 4.50
N GLY A 41 -7.32 -4.17 3.64
CA GLY A 41 -6.79 -3.17 2.73
C GLY A 41 -6.13 -2.00 3.47
N ALA A 42 -6.73 -1.52 4.55
CA ALA A 42 -6.13 -0.49 5.40
C ALA A 42 -4.82 -0.95 6.04
N ILE A 43 -4.79 -2.18 6.59
CA ILE A 43 -3.57 -2.78 7.17
C ILE A 43 -2.46 -2.86 6.12
N LEU A 44 -2.76 -3.36 4.92
CA LEU A 44 -1.81 -3.49 3.82
C LEU A 44 -1.24 -2.14 3.40
N LEU A 45 -2.10 -1.12 3.19
CA LEU A 45 -1.64 0.22 2.80
C LEU A 45 -0.78 0.86 3.88
N THR A 46 -1.23 0.84 5.14
CA THR A 46 -0.44 1.37 6.26
C THR A 46 0.90 0.66 6.40
N GLY A 47 0.91 -0.67 6.28
CA GLY A 47 2.13 -1.47 6.36
C GLY A 47 3.12 -1.14 5.25
N VAL A 48 2.67 -1.10 3.99
CA VAL A 48 3.53 -0.77 2.83
C VAL A 48 4.08 0.66 2.93
N HIS A 49 3.27 1.63 3.37
CA HIS A 49 3.77 2.98 3.64
C HIS A 49 4.84 3.00 4.75
N GLY A 50 4.64 2.21 5.80
CA GLY A 50 5.62 2.03 6.86
C GLY A 50 6.94 1.43 6.35
N VAL A 51 6.85 0.38 5.53
CA VAL A 51 8.00 -0.26 4.88
C VAL A 51 8.77 0.74 4.02
N ALA A 52 8.09 1.50 3.16
CA ALA A 52 8.72 2.51 2.33
C ALA A 52 9.42 3.61 3.17
N SER A 53 8.79 4.04 4.27
CA SER A 53 9.41 5.00 5.19
C SER A 53 10.64 4.42 5.89
N MET A 54 10.59 3.16 6.32
CA MET A 54 11.71 2.48 6.97
C MET A 54 12.86 2.21 6.00
N GLU A 55 12.57 1.88 4.75
CA GLU A 55 13.57 1.75 3.68
C GLU A 55 14.25 3.09 3.41
N ALA A 56 13.47 4.15 3.16
CA ALA A 56 14.00 5.48 2.85
C ALA A 56 14.88 6.06 3.97
N SER A 57 14.64 5.65 5.21
CA SER A 57 15.41 6.05 6.39
C SER A 57 16.51 5.05 6.79
N GLY A 58 16.71 3.97 6.01
CA GLY A 58 17.75 2.97 6.25
C GLY A 58 17.47 1.99 7.40
N HIS A 59 16.29 2.04 8.01
CA HIS A 59 15.93 1.21 9.17
C HIS A 59 15.84 -0.28 8.83
N LEU A 60 15.55 -0.66 7.59
CA LEU A 60 15.49 -2.08 7.22
C LEU A 60 16.89 -2.72 7.04
N SER A 61 17.95 -1.92 6.96
CA SER A 61 19.32 -2.40 6.71
C SER A 61 19.76 -3.53 7.66
N SER A 62 20.77 -4.30 7.20
CA SER A 62 21.40 -5.39 7.97
C SER A 62 21.92 -4.97 9.35
N GLU A 63 22.24 -3.68 9.51
CA GLU A 63 22.78 -3.15 10.76
C GLU A 63 21.71 -2.90 11.82
N MET A 64 20.43 -2.81 11.44
CA MET A 64 19.36 -2.47 12.38
C MET A 64 18.34 -3.60 12.52
N TRP A 65 17.62 -3.94 11.45
CA TRP A 65 16.53 -4.92 11.50
C TRP A 65 16.81 -6.16 10.64
N SER A 66 17.84 -6.13 9.80
CA SER A 66 18.24 -7.26 8.95
C SER A 66 17.09 -7.85 8.13
N ALA A 67 16.31 -6.96 7.52
CA ALA A 67 15.15 -7.30 6.71
C ALA A 67 15.22 -6.59 5.36
N THR A 68 14.53 -7.11 4.35
CA THR A 68 14.33 -6.41 3.08
C THR A 68 12.89 -5.90 2.98
N PRO A 69 12.64 -4.81 2.23
CA PRO A 69 11.28 -4.35 1.96
C PRO A 69 10.38 -5.48 1.46
N ASP A 70 10.86 -6.24 0.47
CA ASP A 70 10.13 -7.38 -0.11
C ASP A 70 9.79 -8.45 0.93
N ALA A 71 10.75 -8.82 1.79
CA ALA A 71 10.50 -9.83 2.82
C ALA A 71 9.45 -9.39 3.85
N VAL A 72 9.42 -8.09 4.19
CA VAL A 72 8.41 -7.54 5.10
C VAL A 72 7.03 -7.49 4.42
N ILE A 73 6.98 -7.13 3.14
CA ILE A 73 5.74 -7.13 2.36
C ILE A 73 5.17 -8.54 2.24
N ASP A 74 6.00 -9.53 1.90
CA ASP A 74 5.60 -10.93 1.80
C ASP A 74 5.04 -11.45 3.13
N ALA A 75 5.71 -11.15 4.24
CA ALA A 75 5.24 -11.51 5.58
C ALA A 75 3.90 -10.83 5.93
N LEU A 76 3.73 -9.55 5.58
CA LEU A 76 2.50 -8.81 5.81
C LEU A 76 1.32 -9.41 5.03
N VAL A 77 1.52 -9.73 3.75
CA VAL A 77 0.50 -10.39 2.92
C VAL A 77 0.13 -11.75 3.49
N ALA A 78 1.13 -12.54 3.91
CA ALA A 78 0.89 -13.85 4.51
C ALA A 78 0.07 -13.76 5.81
N LEU A 79 0.38 -12.79 6.70
CA LEU A 79 -0.36 -12.57 7.94
C LEU A 79 -1.82 -12.17 7.65
N VAL A 80 -2.03 -11.21 6.76
CA VAL A 80 -3.38 -10.75 6.37
C VAL A 80 -4.20 -11.88 5.74
N ALA A 81 -3.58 -12.73 4.92
CA ALA A 81 -4.26 -13.86 4.30
C ALA A 81 -4.55 -15.02 5.28
N ALA A 82 -3.76 -15.16 6.35
CA ALA A 82 -3.92 -16.20 7.35
C ALA A 82 -5.04 -15.90 8.36
N GLU A 83 -5.36 -14.62 8.59
CA GLU A 83 -6.50 -14.23 9.40
C GLU A 83 -7.82 -14.51 8.64
N ARG A 84 -8.35 -15.72 8.80
CA ARG A 84 -9.70 -16.09 8.34
C ARG A 84 -10.75 -15.72 9.38
#